data_AF-A0AAV2HX24-F1
#
_entry.id   AF-A0AAV2HX24-F1
#
_cell.length_a   1.000
_cell.length_b   1.000
_cell.length_c   1.000
_cell.angle_alpha   90.00
_cell.angle_beta   90.00
_cell.angle_gamma   90.00
#
_symmetry.space_group_name_H-M   'P 1'
#
loop_
_entity.id
_entity.type
_entity.pdbx_description
1 polymer ?
#
loop_
_entity_poly.entity_id
_entity_poly.type
_entity_poly.pdbx_seq_one_letter_code
_entity_poly.pdbx_strand_id
1 'polypeptide(L)'
;MHEDDRLKFFNLLSKQQSQGFLDENSISFNCHLRRGTIDPAETATYEYVRVCGTSQYMSEIEDDSVICDNSDFIGLDLPEQSLCFCCAVRLQTSHVIREMSMVDESSCEFTSRHSLEWKFLFLDHR
;
A
#
# COMPACT_ATOMS: atom_id res chain seq x y z
N MET A 1 0.42 3.34 7.45
CA MET A 1 1.26 4.16 8.36
C MET A 1 0.33 5.15 9.01
N HIS A 2 0.33 5.31 10.33
CA HIS A 2 -0.52 6.34 10.95
C HIS A 2 0.10 7.72 10.66
N GLU A 3 -0.71 8.77 10.54
CA GLU A 3 -0.23 10.14 10.27
C GLU A 3 0.89 10.57 11.24
N ASP A 4 0.75 10.21 12.52
CA ASP A 4 1.71 10.53 13.58
C ASP A 4 3.10 9.90 13.37
N ASP A 5 3.19 8.82 12.59
CA ASP A 5 4.44 8.12 12.32
C ASP A 5 5.18 8.71 11.12
N ARG A 6 4.51 9.51 10.27
CA ARG A 6 5.07 10.06 9.01
C ARG A 6 6.35 10.85 9.27
N LEU A 7 6.33 11.77 10.24
CA LEU A 7 7.48 12.63 10.52
C LEU A 7 8.66 11.85 11.12
N LYS A 8 8.39 10.83 11.93
CA LYS A 8 9.43 9.96 12.51
C LYS A 8 10.10 9.12 11.43
N PHE A 9 9.31 8.56 10.51
CA PHE A 9 9.81 7.80 9.37
C PHE A 9 10.63 8.68 8.44
N PHE A 10 10.13 9.86 8.07
CA PHE A 10 10.87 10.80 7.23
C PHE A 10 12.23 11.16 7.83
N ASN A 11 12.28 11.49 9.13
CA ASN A 11 13.52 11.78 9.84
C ASN A 11 14.48 10.60 9.95
N LEU A 12 13.97 9.36 10.03
CA LEU A 12 14.81 8.16 10.06
C LEU A 12 15.45 7.91 8.69
N LEU A 13 14.67 8.07 7.62
CA LEU A 13 15.10 7.84 6.24
C LEU A 13 16.09 8.93 5.78
N SER A 14 15.87 10.19 6.15
CA SER A 14 16.77 11.30 5.79
C SER A 14 18.13 11.24 6.49
N LYS A 15 18.21 10.66 7.71
CA LYS A 15 19.48 10.49 8.44
C LYS A 15 20.41 9.48 7.80
N GLN A 16 19.89 8.40 7.21
CA GLN A 16 20.70 7.34 6.60
C GLN A 16 21.52 7.83 5.39
N GLN A 17 21.00 8.81 4.63
CA GLN A 17 21.72 9.37 3.47
C GLN A 17 23.00 10.15 3.84
N SER A 18 23.11 10.65 5.07
CA SER A 18 24.27 11.45 5.51
C SER A 18 25.55 10.64 5.76
N GLN A 19 25.50 9.29 5.68
CA GLN A 19 26.63 8.41 5.97
C GLN A 19 27.45 7.94 4.75
N GLY A 20 27.16 8.44 3.54
CA GLY A 20 28.18 8.58 2.48
C GLY A 20 28.71 7.30 1.83
N PHE A 21 27.91 6.25 1.64
CA PHE A 21 28.27 5.15 0.76
C PHE A 21 27.49 5.22 -0.56
N LEU A 22 28.24 5.24 -1.67
CA LEU A 22 27.75 5.52 -3.03
C LEU A 22 26.98 4.35 -3.68
N ASP A 23 26.79 3.23 -2.97
CA ASP A 23 25.93 2.09 -3.37
C ASP A 23 24.67 1.95 -2.46
N GLU A 24 24.50 2.83 -1.46
CA GLU A 24 23.63 2.65 -0.29
C GLU A 24 22.32 3.48 -0.29
N ASN A 25 21.74 3.81 -1.44
CA ASN A 25 20.44 4.49 -1.42
C ASN A 25 19.25 3.54 -1.20
N SER A 26 19.52 2.24 -1.00
CA SER A 26 18.53 1.23 -0.66
C SER A 26 18.45 1.02 0.86
N ILE A 27 17.25 1.14 1.41
CA ILE A 27 16.98 0.94 2.84
C ILE A 27 16.09 -0.30 3.00
N SER A 28 16.43 -1.15 3.97
CA SER A 28 15.55 -2.25 4.37
C SER A 28 15.45 -2.38 5.88
N PHE A 29 14.24 -2.58 6.38
CA PHE A 29 13.95 -2.76 7.79
C PHE A 29 12.67 -3.58 7.98
N ASN A 30 12.43 -4.03 9.20
CA ASN A 30 11.16 -4.64 9.58
C ASN A 30 10.44 -3.76 10.59
N CYS A 31 9.12 -3.68 10.50
CA CYS A 31 8.30 -2.93 11.44
C CYS A 31 6.92 -3.57 11.58
N HIS A 32 6.11 -3.01 12.48
CA HIS A 32 4.71 -3.35 12.61
C HIS A 32 3.87 -2.25 11.96
N LEU A 33 2.97 -2.64 11.06
CA LEU A 33 2.00 -1.72 10.46
C LEU A 33 0.61 -2.03 11.00
N ARG A 34 -0.13 -0.99 11.40
CA ARG A 34 -1.51 -1.10 11.88
C ARG A 34 -2.42 -1.60 10.77
N ARG A 35 -3.28 -2.57 11.07
CA ARG A 35 -4.32 -3.07 10.16
C ARG A 35 -5.47 -2.06 10.06
N GLY A 36 -6.06 -1.95 8.87
CA GLY A 36 -7.37 -1.31 8.72
C GLY A 36 -8.46 -2.17 9.36
N THR A 37 -9.53 -1.55 9.85
CA THR A 37 -10.72 -2.22 10.37
C THR A 37 -11.97 -1.52 9.84
N ILE A 38 -13.05 -2.27 9.67
CA ILE A 38 -14.38 -1.76 9.32
C ILE A 38 -15.08 -1.23 10.58
N ASP A 39 -14.80 -1.83 11.75
CA ASP A 39 -15.41 -1.44 13.02
C ASP A 39 -14.47 -0.49 13.79
N PRO A 40 -14.83 0.79 13.97
CA PRO A 40 -14.00 1.74 14.70
C PRO A 40 -13.86 1.41 16.20
N ALA A 41 -14.73 0.56 16.76
CA ALA A 41 -14.64 0.14 18.16
C ALA A 41 -13.61 -0.98 18.39
N GLU A 42 -13.14 -1.63 17.32
CA GLU A 42 -12.19 -2.72 17.41
C GLU A 42 -10.81 -2.21 17.87
N THR A 43 -10.17 -2.97 18.76
CA THR A 43 -8.82 -2.64 19.24
C THR A 43 -7.80 -2.68 18.10
N ALA A 44 -6.84 -1.76 18.10
CA ALA A 44 -5.80 -1.70 17.07
C ALA A 44 -4.96 -2.99 17.02
N THR A 45 -4.95 -3.64 15.85
CA THR A 45 -4.11 -4.79 15.55
C THR A 45 -3.01 -4.40 14.56
N TYR A 46 -1.91 -5.16 14.57
CA TYR A 46 -0.72 -4.85 13.78
C TYR A 46 -0.18 -6.09 13.08
N GLU A 47 0.42 -5.89 11.92
CA GLU A 47 1.08 -6.94 11.13
C GLU A 47 2.58 -6.68 11.03
N TYR A 48 3.37 -7.74 11.12
CA TYR A 48 4.82 -7.67 10.94
C TYR A 48 5.17 -7.68 9.45
N VAL A 49 5.85 -6.62 9.00
CA VAL A 49 6.21 -6.43 7.60
C VAL A 49 7.70 -6.19 7.43
N ARG A 50 8.21 -6.54 6.26
CA ARG A 50 9.52 -6.15 5.76
C ARG A 50 9.37 -5.06 4.72
N VAL A 51 10.02 -3.93 4.92
CA VAL A 51 10.07 -2.82 3.99
C VAL A 51 11.43 -2.83 3.30
N CYS A 52 11.44 -2.78 1.97
CA CYS A 52 12.64 -2.69 1.15
C CYS A 52 12.42 -1.65 0.05
N GLY A 53 13.27 -0.64 -0.05
CA GLY A 53 13.08 0.42 -1.03
C GLY A 53 14.31 1.28 -1.23
N THR A 54 14.16 2.33 -2.03
CA THR A 54 15.21 3.31 -2.33
C THR A 54 14.67 4.71 -2.24
N SER A 55 15.49 5.66 -1.78
CA SER A 55 15.14 7.07 -1.83
C SER A 55 15.35 7.63 -3.24
N GLN A 56 14.45 8.48 -3.71
CA GLN A 56 14.49 9.09 -5.04
C GLN A 56 14.06 10.55 -4.94
N TYR A 57 14.71 11.43 -5.70
CA TYR A 57 14.25 12.81 -5.83
C TYR A 57 13.13 12.86 -6.88
N MET A 58 11.98 13.36 -6.48
CA MET A 58 10.90 13.68 -7.40
C MET A 58 11.11 15.12 -7.85
N SER A 59 11.45 15.30 -9.13
CA SER A 59 11.30 16.58 -9.81
C SER A 59 9.86 16.66 -10.31
N GLU A 60 9.21 17.82 -10.16
CA GLU A 60 7.95 18.10 -10.86
C GLU A 60 8.22 18.01 -12.37
N ILE A 61 7.85 16.88 -12.98
CA ILE A 61 7.68 16.80 -14.42
C ILE A 61 6.19 17.05 -14.62
N GLU A 62 5.85 18.09 -15.40
CA GLU A 62 4.49 18.45 -15.86
C GLU A 62 3.85 17.35 -16.75
N ASP A 63 4.01 16.07 -16.42
CA ASP A 63 3.46 14.97 -17.21
C ASP A 63 2.21 14.40 -16.52
N ASP A 64 1.08 14.88 -17.02
CA ASP A 64 -0.31 14.62 -16.67
C ASP A 64 -0.75 13.15 -16.93
N SER A 65 0.13 12.15 -16.71
CA SER A 65 -0.08 10.77 -17.15
C SER A 65 -0.02 9.69 -16.07
N VAL A 66 0.13 10.04 -14.80
CA VAL A 66 -0.03 9.09 -13.68
C VAL A 66 -1.29 9.43 -12.89
N ILE A 67 -2.39 8.84 -13.33
CA ILE A 67 -3.63 8.67 -12.57
C ILE A 67 -3.31 7.77 -11.36
N CYS A 68 -2.65 8.35 -10.35
CA CYS A 68 -2.80 7.93 -8.97
C CYS A 68 -3.76 8.93 -8.37
N ASP A 69 -4.87 8.43 -7.84
CA ASP A 69 -5.87 9.15 -7.09
C ASP A 69 -5.20 9.74 -5.82
N ASN A 70 -4.46 10.84 -6.02
CA ASN A 70 -3.65 11.55 -5.02
C ASN A 70 -4.55 12.51 -4.22
N SER A 71 -5.79 12.11 -3.91
CA SER A 71 -6.70 12.94 -3.10
C SER A 71 -6.13 13.24 -1.70
N ASP A 72 -5.17 12.44 -1.23
CA ASP A 72 -4.55 12.58 0.09
C ASP A 72 -3.22 13.37 0.08
N PHE A 73 -2.77 13.83 -1.09
CA PHE A 73 -1.52 14.60 -1.24
C PHE A 73 -1.75 16.07 -1.63
N ILE A 74 -3.02 16.51 -1.70
CA ILE A 74 -3.39 17.89 -2.01
C ILE A 74 -3.25 18.73 -0.73
N GLY A 75 -2.07 19.31 -0.48
CA GLY A 75 -1.92 20.32 0.58
C GLY A 75 -0.55 20.46 1.25
N LEU A 76 0.45 19.66 0.85
CA LEU A 76 1.83 19.89 1.27
C LEU A 76 2.52 20.70 0.16
N ASP A 77 2.87 21.96 0.44
CA ASP A 77 3.85 22.73 -0.35
C ASP A 77 5.17 21.94 -0.33
N LEU A 78 5.35 21.08 -1.34
CA LEU A 78 6.58 20.34 -1.51
C LEU A 78 7.58 21.28 -2.23
N PRO A 79 8.83 21.40 -1.73
CA PRO A 79 9.85 22.13 -2.45
C PRO A 79 10.11 21.51 -3.83
N GLU A 80 10.57 22.33 -4.78
CA GLU A 80 10.92 22.04 -6.20
C GLU A 80 11.68 20.72 -6.45
N GLN A 81 12.33 20.19 -5.41
CA GLN A 81 12.82 18.82 -5.32
C GLN A 81 12.41 18.20 -3.99
N SER A 82 11.49 17.24 -4.04
CA SER A 82 11.08 16.49 -2.85
C SER A 82 11.73 15.11 -2.83
N LEU A 83 12.24 14.70 -1.66
CA LEU A 83 12.79 13.36 -1.48
C LEU A 83 11.65 12.39 -1.15
N CYS A 84 11.43 11.40 -2.02
CA CYS A 84 10.48 10.32 -1.84
C CYS A 84 11.20 9.01 -1.51
N PHE A 85 10.60 8.16 -0.68
CA PHE A 85 11.08 6.80 -0.43
C PHE A 85 10.17 5.78 -1.13
N CYS A 86 10.60 5.30 -2.29
CA CYS A 86 9.88 4.30 -3.05
C CYS A 86 10.22 2.91 -2.50
N CYS A 87 9.23 2.18 -1.98
CA CYS A 87 9.48 0.89 -1.34
C CYS A 87 8.42 -0.16 -1.63
N ALA A 88 8.84 -1.41 -1.55
CA ALA A 88 7.97 -2.57 -1.47
C ALA A 88 7.81 -2.98 0.00
N VAL A 89 6.57 -3.16 0.43
CA VAL A 89 6.23 -3.64 1.77
C VAL A 89 5.71 -5.07 1.66
N ARG A 90 6.41 -6.02 2.28
CA ARG A 90 6.08 -7.45 2.28
C ARG A 90 5.63 -7.90 3.65
N LEU A 91 4.39 -8.34 3.74
CA LEU A 91 3.88 -9.02 4.92
C LEU A 91 4.70 -10.29 5.22
N GLN A 92 5.14 -10.46 6.46
CA GLN A 92 5.88 -11.66 6.87
C GLN A 92 4.94 -12.83 7.18
N THR A 93 3.73 -12.54 7.66
CA THR A 93 2.66 -13.51 7.83
C THR A 93 2.10 -13.94 6.46
N SER A 94 1.93 -15.24 6.22
CA SER A 94 1.30 -15.73 4.99
C SER A 94 -0.23 -15.61 5.09
N HIS A 95 -0.84 -14.96 4.09
CA HIS A 95 -2.29 -14.94 3.90
C HIS A 95 -2.64 -15.75 2.66
N VAL A 96 -3.06 -17.00 2.88
CA VAL A 96 -3.46 -17.95 1.84
C VAL A 96 -4.82 -17.59 1.23
N ILE A 97 -5.70 -17.01 2.05
CA ILE A 97 -7.03 -16.52 1.63
C ILE A 97 -7.03 -15.01 1.83
N ARG A 98 -7.45 -14.26 0.80
CA ARG A 98 -7.61 -12.81 0.84
C ARG A 98 -8.85 -12.40 0.06
N GLU A 99 -9.43 -11.30 0.46
CA GLU A 99 -10.53 -10.65 -0.24
C GLU A 99 -9.99 -9.85 -1.44
N MET A 100 -10.76 -9.83 -2.52
CA MET A 100 -10.48 -8.99 -3.68
C MET A 100 -11.13 -7.61 -3.42
N SER A 101 -10.32 -6.55 -3.37
CA SER A 101 -10.79 -5.20 -3.01
C SER A 101 -11.17 -4.32 -4.21
N MET A 102 -10.76 -4.71 -5.42
CA MET A 102 -11.12 -4.02 -6.66
C MET A 102 -11.60 -5.06 -7.66
N VAL A 103 -12.72 -4.76 -8.32
CA VAL A 103 -13.35 -5.62 -9.32
C VAL A 103 -13.59 -4.76 -10.56
N ASP A 104 -13.24 -5.29 -11.74
CA ASP A 104 -13.63 -4.70 -13.01
C ASP A 104 -15.06 -5.15 -13.35
N GLU A 105 -16.00 -4.21 -13.33
CA GLU A 105 -17.42 -4.49 -13.57
C GLU A 105 -17.73 -4.87 -15.02
N SER A 106 -16.83 -4.62 -15.97
CA SER A 106 -17.11 -4.80 -17.39
C SER A 106 -17.25 -6.27 -17.84
N SER A 107 -16.89 -7.25 -17.00
CA SER A 107 -16.89 -8.67 -17.40
C SER A 107 -17.06 -9.70 -16.26
N CYS A 108 -17.38 -9.28 -15.03
CA CYS A 108 -17.34 -10.16 -13.85
C CYS A 108 -18.71 -10.61 -13.29
N GLU A 109 -19.76 -10.68 -14.12
CA GLU A 109 -21.06 -11.22 -13.69
C GLU A 109 -21.20 -12.70 -14.03
N PHE A 110 -21.69 -13.51 -13.08
CA PHE A 110 -22.05 -14.91 -13.30
C PHE A 110 -23.41 -15.23 -12.67
N THR A 111 -24.09 -16.23 -13.24
CA THR A 111 -25.33 -16.76 -12.67
C THR A 111 -25.10 -18.17 -12.15
N SER A 112 -25.60 -18.46 -10.95
CA SER A 112 -25.62 -19.81 -10.38
C SER A 112 -27.04 -20.24 -10.03
N ARG A 113 -27.34 -21.55 -10.10
CA ARG A 113 -28.62 -22.12 -9.63
C ARG A 113 -28.39 -23.10 -8.48
N HIS A 114 -29.28 -23.06 -7.50
CA HIS A 114 -29.23 -23.88 -6.30
C HIS A 114 -30.55 -24.62 -6.09
N SER A 115 -30.48 -25.81 -5.48
CA SER A 115 -31.67 -26.54 -5.02
C SER A 115 -32.28 -25.88 -3.78
N LEU A 116 -33.43 -26.39 -3.32
CA LEU A 116 -34.05 -25.97 -2.05
C LEU A 116 -33.17 -26.28 -0.82
N GLU A 117 -32.17 -27.15 -0.97
CA GLU A 117 -31.19 -27.49 0.07
C GLU A 117 -29.87 -26.72 -0.07
N TRP A 118 -29.84 -25.63 -0.86
CA TRP A 118 -28.63 -24.83 -1.15
C TRP A 118 -27.49 -25.60 -1.83
N LYS A 119 -27.77 -26.79 -2.37
CA LYS A 119 -26.78 -27.52 -3.17
C LYS A 119 -26.65 -26.88 -4.54
N PHE A 120 -25.39 -26.74 -4.97
CA PHE A 120 -25.02 -26.23 -6.27
C PHE A 120 -25.58 -27.11 -7.40
N LEU A 121 -26.31 -26.51 -8.35
CA LEU A 121 -26.89 -27.22 -9.51
C LEU A 121 -26.27 -26.79 -10.85
N PHE A 122 -25.85 -25.53 -10.97
CA PHE A 122 -25.36 -24.97 -12.24
C PHE A 122 -24.55 -23.69 -12.04
N LEU A 123 -23.49 -23.50 -12.83
CA LEU A 123 -22.76 -22.24 -13.05
C LEU A 123 -22.82 -21.88 -14.54
N ASP A 124 -23.07 -20.62 -14.85
CA ASP A 124 -22.91 -20.09 -16.21
C ASP A 124 -21.41 -19.91 -16.57
N HIS A 125 -21.09 -19.82 -17.87
CA HIS A 125 -19.77 -19.77 -18.49
C HIS A 125 -19.48 -18.44 -19.23
N ARG A 126 -20.35 -17.43 -19.06
CA ARG A 126 -20.25 -16.12 -19.74
C ARG A 126 -18.87 -15.48 -19.64
#